data_AF-A0A957JD68-F1
#
_entry.id   AF-A0A957JD68-F1
#
_cell.length_a   1.000
_cell.length_b   1.000
_cell.length_c   1.000
_cell.angle_alpha   90.00
_cell.angle_beta   90.00
_cell.angle_gamma   90.00
#
_symmetry.space_group_name_H-M   'P 1'
#
loop_
_entity.id
_entity.type
_entity.pdbx_description
1 polymer ?
#
loop_
_entity_poly.entity_id
_entity_poly.type
_entity_poly.pdbx_seq_one_letter_code
_entity_poly.pdbx_strand_id
1 'polypeptide(L)'
;MPKRNRVTPFGDIIANPARGTFTGNRGILHNERQEIVVPYRSKAWIICALEFNGWHREIMQPGSWTELFFLDEATALAAGHRPCFMCQRERAEQFRAAWGRAHGAPAGPNRRKLSEIDAVLHEQRLTDAYYLWDKRKRTH
;
A
#
# COMPACT_ATOMS: atom_id res chain seq x y z
N MET A 1 -11.03 14.03 16.39
CA MET A 1 -11.28 12.63 15.99
C MET A 1 -10.14 12.13 15.12
N PRO A 2 -9.73 10.85 15.18
CA PRO A 2 -8.66 10.33 14.35
C PRO A 2 -9.05 10.33 12.87
N LYS A 3 -8.11 10.66 11.97
CA LYS A 3 -8.31 10.56 10.52
C LYS A 3 -8.52 9.09 10.09
N ARG A 4 -9.34 8.88 9.06
CA ARG A 4 -9.56 7.56 8.45
C ARG A 4 -8.42 7.21 7.48
N ASN A 5 -7.29 6.79 8.02
CA ASN A 5 -6.08 6.46 7.25
C ASN A 5 -5.22 5.35 7.87
N ARG A 6 -5.81 4.52 8.74
CA ARG A 6 -5.16 3.33 9.30
C ARG A 6 -5.61 2.11 8.53
N VAL A 7 -4.69 1.21 8.20
CA VAL A 7 -5.00 0.05 7.36
C VAL A 7 -4.94 -1.23 8.19
N THR A 8 -6.01 -2.02 8.11
CA THR A 8 -6.07 -3.35 8.75
C THR A 8 -5.32 -4.39 7.90
N PRO A 9 -4.99 -5.58 8.45
CA PRO A 9 -4.41 -6.67 7.66
C PRO A 9 -5.28 -7.11 6.47
N PHE A 10 -6.58 -6.85 6.51
CA PHE A 10 -7.53 -7.13 5.42
C PHE A 10 -7.60 -6.00 4.36
N GLY A 11 -6.87 -4.91 4.57
CA GLY A 11 -6.79 -3.79 3.65
C GLY A 11 -7.86 -2.72 3.84
N ASP A 12 -8.70 -2.80 4.88
CA ASP A 12 -9.68 -1.77 5.21
C ASP A 12 -9.02 -0.53 5.78
N ILE A 13 -9.53 0.64 5.37
CA ILE A 13 -9.09 1.94 5.87
C ILE A 13 -10.07 2.38 6.96
N ILE A 14 -9.57 2.51 8.19
CA ILE A 14 -10.36 2.83 9.39
C ILE A 14 -9.84 4.09 10.07
N ALA A 15 -10.70 4.71 10.90
CA ALA A 15 -10.32 5.78 11.80
C ALA A 15 -9.89 5.16 13.15
N ASN A 16 -8.62 5.32 13.50
CA ASN A 16 -8.06 4.77 14.75
C ASN A 16 -6.94 5.70 15.25
N PRO A 17 -6.85 5.99 16.56
CA PRO A 17 -5.83 6.89 17.11
C PRO A 17 -4.40 6.33 17.05
N ALA A 18 -4.20 5.03 16.84
CA ALA A 18 -2.87 4.43 16.76
C ALA A 18 -2.00 5.13 15.71
N ARG A 19 -0.76 5.46 16.08
CA ARG A 19 0.20 6.12 15.18
C ARG A 19 0.64 5.20 14.04
N GLY A 20 0.88 3.93 14.36
CA GLY A 20 1.55 2.97 13.46
C GLY A 20 3.06 3.14 13.47
N THR A 21 3.79 2.13 12.97
CA THR A 21 5.26 2.15 12.83
C THR A 21 5.72 2.34 11.39
N PHE A 22 4.79 2.28 10.43
CA PHE A 22 5.03 2.50 9.01
C PHE A 22 3.95 3.38 8.39
N THR A 23 4.30 4.05 7.29
CA THR A 23 3.34 4.67 6.39
C THR A 23 3.23 3.90 5.08
N GLY A 24 2.41 4.35 4.15
CA GLY A 24 2.32 3.77 2.81
C GLY A 24 1.31 4.48 1.95
N ASN A 25 1.26 4.05 0.69
CA ASN A 25 0.60 4.78 -0.38
C ASN A 25 -0.20 3.82 -1.27
N ARG A 26 -1.44 4.22 -1.58
CA ARG A 26 -2.31 3.61 -2.61
C ARG A 26 -2.77 4.62 -3.68
N GLY A 27 -2.22 5.82 -3.68
CA GLY A 27 -2.55 6.97 -4.51
C GLY A 27 -3.32 8.07 -3.76
N ILE A 28 -3.97 8.97 -4.50
CA ILE A 28 -4.81 10.05 -3.96
C ILE A 28 -6.22 9.50 -3.72
N LEU A 29 -6.54 9.18 -2.46
CA LEU A 29 -7.79 8.52 -2.07
C LEU A 29 -8.82 9.48 -1.49
N HIS A 30 -8.38 10.65 -1.03
CA HIS A 30 -9.21 11.61 -0.32
C HIS A 30 -9.65 12.78 -1.19
N ASN A 31 -10.79 13.38 -0.85
CA ASN A 31 -11.24 14.67 -1.38
C ASN A 31 -10.63 15.84 -0.58
N GLU A 32 -10.96 17.09 -0.94
CA GLU A 32 -10.48 18.30 -0.27
C GLU A 32 -10.85 18.37 1.23
N ARG A 33 -11.91 17.66 1.63
CA ARG A 33 -12.36 17.54 3.02
C ARG A 33 -11.66 16.42 3.79
N GLN A 34 -10.64 15.80 3.20
CA GLN A 34 -9.88 14.68 3.77
C GLN A 34 -10.73 13.43 4.02
N GLU A 35 -11.77 13.23 3.22
CA GLU A 35 -12.64 12.05 3.27
C GLU A 35 -12.19 11.05 2.21
N ILE A 36 -11.99 9.79 2.59
CA ILE A 36 -11.64 8.70 1.66
C ILE A 36 -12.83 8.40 0.75
N VAL A 37 -12.67 8.64 -0.56
CA VAL A 37 -13.72 8.48 -1.59
C VAL A 37 -13.46 7.34 -2.56
N VAL A 38 -12.22 6.85 -2.64
CA VAL A 38 -11.84 5.70 -3.48
C VAL A 38 -10.90 4.76 -2.72
N PRO A 39 -10.90 3.45 -3.03
CA PRO A 39 -10.07 2.49 -2.30
C PRO A 39 -8.58 2.52 -2.73
N TYR A 40 -8.30 2.90 -3.98
CA TYR A 40 -6.95 3.05 -4.54
C TYR A 40 -6.98 3.91 -5.83
N ARG A 41 -5.83 4.44 -6.22
CA ARG A 41 -5.56 5.06 -7.54
C ARG A 41 -4.31 4.53 -8.23
N SER A 42 -3.49 3.74 -7.54
CA SER A 42 -2.25 3.16 -8.07
C SER A 42 -2.23 1.65 -7.91
N LYS A 43 -1.57 0.94 -8.84
CA LYS A 43 -1.22 -0.48 -8.70
C LYS A 43 -0.07 -0.70 -7.71
N ALA A 44 0.81 0.28 -7.58
CA ALA A 44 1.95 0.26 -6.67
C ALA A 44 1.49 0.61 -5.25
N TRP A 45 0.92 -0.37 -4.56
CA TRP A 45 0.63 -0.29 -3.13
C TRP A 45 1.92 -0.53 -2.37
N ILE A 46 2.44 0.51 -1.73
CA ILE A 46 3.75 0.47 -1.08
C ILE A 46 3.67 0.76 0.40
N ILE A 47 4.47 0.04 1.19
CA ILE A 47 4.78 0.37 2.58
C ILE A 47 6.09 1.16 2.63
N CYS A 48 6.11 2.25 3.38
CA CYS A 48 7.21 3.20 3.51
C CYS A 48 7.65 3.32 4.98
N ALA A 49 8.94 3.60 5.19
CA ALA A 49 9.44 4.07 6.48
C ALA A 49 8.78 5.40 6.85
N LEU A 50 8.59 5.65 8.15
CA LEU A 50 8.05 6.92 8.64
C LEU A 50 9.02 8.09 8.45
N GLU A 51 10.32 7.82 8.51
CA GLU A 51 11.38 8.80 8.39
C GLU A 51 12.31 8.39 7.25
N PHE A 52 12.49 9.30 6.30
CA PHE A 52 13.41 9.13 5.20
C PHE A 52 13.85 10.51 4.70
N ASN A 53 15.15 10.71 4.55
CA ASN A 53 15.73 11.91 3.94
C ASN A 53 15.29 13.25 4.59
N GLY A 54 14.91 13.24 5.88
CA GLY A 54 14.41 14.43 6.60
C GLY A 54 13.10 15.00 6.06
N TRP A 55 12.34 14.23 5.26
CA TRP A 55 11.09 14.71 4.67
C TRP A 55 9.96 14.77 5.68
N HIS A 56 9.30 15.93 5.71
CA HIS A 56 8.12 16.18 6.53
C HIS A 56 6.94 16.49 5.61
N ARG A 57 5.76 15.97 5.95
CA ARG A 57 4.55 16.12 5.15
C ARG A 57 3.35 16.38 6.03
N GLU A 58 2.45 17.21 5.53
CA GLU A 58 1.11 17.32 6.09
C GLU A 58 0.27 16.11 5.63
N ILE A 59 -0.40 15.47 6.58
CA ILE A 59 -1.20 14.27 6.33
C ILE A 59 -2.47 14.63 5.55
N MET A 60 -2.69 13.94 4.43
CA MET A 60 -3.87 14.08 3.57
C MET A 60 -4.02 15.52 3.06
N GLN A 61 -2.92 16.11 2.60
CA GLN A 61 -2.96 17.39 1.90
C GLN A 61 -3.70 17.23 0.56
N PRO A 62 -4.70 18.09 0.25
CA PRO A 62 -5.42 18.03 -1.02
C PRO A 62 -4.50 18.04 -2.23
N GLY A 63 -4.81 17.23 -3.24
CA GLY A 63 -3.97 17.07 -4.44
C GLY A 63 -2.69 16.25 -4.23
N SER A 64 -2.45 15.74 -3.01
CA SER A 64 -1.33 14.85 -2.71
C SER A 64 -1.78 13.43 -2.43
N TRP A 65 -0.84 12.49 -2.49
CA TRP A 65 -1.13 11.09 -2.16
C TRP A 65 -1.60 10.96 -0.71
N THR A 66 -2.41 9.95 -0.43
CA THR A 66 -2.97 9.74 0.90
C THR A 66 -2.01 8.95 1.76
N GLU A 67 -1.49 9.57 2.82
CA GLU A 67 -0.68 8.91 3.84
C GLU A 67 -1.52 7.88 4.60
N LEU A 68 -1.29 6.59 4.31
CA LEU A 68 -1.82 5.46 5.06
C LEU A 68 -0.83 5.04 6.15
N PHE A 69 -1.32 4.46 7.25
CA PHE A 69 -0.50 4.03 8.37
C PHE A 69 -0.80 2.59 8.78
N PHE A 70 0.25 1.85 9.15
CA PHE A 70 0.20 0.43 9.49
C PHE A 70 0.77 0.22 10.89
N LEU A 71 0.21 -0.75 11.63
CA LEU A 71 0.72 -1.15 12.94
C LEU A 71 2.17 -1.63 12.83
N ASP A 72 2.44 -2.47 11.85
CA ASP A 72 3.74 -3.09 11.59
C ASP A 72 3.85 -3.50 10.09
N GLU A 73 5.01 -4.05 9.71
CA GLU A 73 5.26 -4.52 8.34
C GLU A 73 4.34 -5.69 7.96
N ALA A 74 4.11 -6.62 8.89
CA ALA A 74 3.26 -7.80 8.66
C ALA A 74 1.83 -7.40 8.27
N THR A 75 1.26 -6.41 8.96
CA THR A 75 -0.04 -5.82 8.66
C THR A 75 -0.08 -5.24 7.25
N ALA A 76 0.97 -4.53 6.84
CA ALA A 76 1.02 -3.91 5.51
C ALA A 76 1.16 -4.94 4.39
N LEU A 77 1.99 -5.96 4.59
CA LEU A 77 2.18 -7.07 3.65
C LEU A 77 0.88 -7.87 3.49
N ALA A 78 0.20 -8.18 4.60
CA ALA A 78 -1.12 -8.84 4.59
C ALA A 78 -2.17 -7.99 3.86
N ALA A 79 -2.15 -6.67 4.07
CA ALA A 79 -2.98 -5.71 3.34
C ALA A 79 -2.60 -5.53 1.85
N GLY A 80 -1.66 -6.34 1.36
CA GLY A 80 -1.24 -6.42 -0.03
C GLY A 80 -0.19 -5.40 -0.45
N HIS A 81 0.44 -4.66 0.46
CA HIS A 81 1.50 -3.71 0.10
C HIS A 81 2.84 -4.43 -0.04
N ARG A 82 3.71 -3.92 -0.92
CA ARG A 82 5.12 -4.33 -0.98
C ARG A 82 6.03 -3.22 -0.42
N PRO A 83 7.25 -3.53 0.05
CA PRO A 83 8.17 -2.48 0.48
C PRO A 83 8.51 -1.48 -0.64
N CYS A 84 8.57 -0.20 -0.28
CA CYS A 84 8.93 0.88 -1.16
C CYS A 84 10.42 0.79 -1.54
N PHE A 85 10.73 0.89 -2.84
CA PHE A 85 12.12 0.80 -3.31
C PHE A 85 12.95 2.06 -3.00
N MET A 86 12.29 3.18 -2.67
CA MET A 86 12.97 4.44 -2.34
C MET A 86 13.49 4.42 -0.89
N CYS A 87 12.59 4.25 0.09
CA CYS A 87 12.97 4.33 1.51
C CYS A 87 13.23 2.96 2.16
N GLN A 88 12.85 1.86 1.52
CA GLN A 88 13.01 0.50 2.05
C GLN A 88 13.71 -0.42 1.03
N ARG A 89 14.74 0.07 0.34
CA ARG A 89 15.38 -0.62 -0.79
C ARG A 89 15.80 -2.06 -0.47
N GLU A 90 16.44 -2.29 0.67
CA GLU A 90 16.88 -3.64 1.08
C GLU A 90 15.68 -4.58 1.28
N ARG A 91 14.64 -4.13 2.00
CA ARG A 91 13.39 -4.89 2.19
C ARG A 91 12.68 -5.15 0.86
N ALA A 92 12.69 -4.18 -0.06
CA ALA A 92 12.08 -4.32 -1.37
C ALA A 92 12.81 -5.37 -2.23
N GLU A 93 14.14 -5.46 -2.14
CA GLU A 93 14.91 -6.52 -2.80
C GLU A 93 14.64 -7.89 -2.18
N GLN A 94 14.59 -7.98 -0.85
CA GLN A 94 14.22 -9.21 -0.13
C GLN A 94 12.82 -9.69 -0.53
N PHE A 95 11.85 -8.78 -0.54
CA PHE A 95 10.47 -9.07 -1.00
C PHE A 95 10.45 -9.54 -2.45
N ARG A 96 11.13 -8.83 -3.36
CA ARG A 96 11.19 -9.21 -4.78
C ARG A 96 11.80 -10.61 -4.97
N ALA A 97 12.88 -10.91 -4.27
CA ALA A 97 13.52 -12.22 -4.33
C ALA A 97 12.61 -13.33 -3.79
N ALA A 98 11.94 -13.09 -2.65
CA ALA A 98 11.00 -14.05 -2.05
C ALA A 98 9.78 -14.29 -2.95
N TRP A 99 9.17 -13.22 -3.47
CA TRP A 99 8.07 -13.28 -4.42
C TRP A 99 8.48 -14.05 -5.68
N GLY A 100 9.67 -13.77 -6.22
CA GLY A 100 10.21 -14.47 -7.38
C GLY A 100 10.33 -15.98 -7.16
N ARG A 101 10.89 -16.41 -6.02
CA ARG A 101 10.97 -17.84 -5.66
C ARG A 101 9.59 -18.49 -5.56
N ALA A 102 8.62 -17.82 -4.91
CA ALA A 102 7.27 -18.34 -4.74
C ALA A 102 6.49 -18.49 -6.06
N HIS A 103 6.80 -17.65 -7.05
CA HIS A 103 6.12 -17.63 -8.36
C HIS A 103 6.95 -18.22 -9.51
N GLY A 104 8.05 -18.92 -9.21
CA GLY A 104 8.91 -19.55 -10.21
C GLY A 104 9.56 -18.55 -11.18
N ALA A 105 9.73 -17.30 -10.77
CA ALA A 105 10.34 -16.27 -11.60
C ALA A 105 11.88 -16.39 -11.59
N PRO A 106 12.56 -16.11 -12.72
CA PRO A 106 14.01 -16.17 -12.80
C PRO A 106 14.70 -15.19 -11.84
N ALA A 107 15.88 -15.57 -11.36
CA ALA A 107 16.74 -14.73 -10.51
C ALA A 107 17.74 -13.89 -11.34
N GLY A 108 18.50 -13.03 -10.67
CA GLY A 108 19.62 -12.30 -11.28
C GLY A 108 19.17 -11.23 -12.29
N PRO A 109 19.87 -11.07 -13.44
CA PRO A 109 19.57 -10.04 -14.43
C PRO A 109 18.14 -10.13 -15.00
N ASN A 110 17.57 -11.34 -15.05
CA ASN A 110 16.26 -11.60 -15.64
C ASN A 110 15.10 -11.52 -14.64
N ARG A 111 15.35 -11.08 -13.40
CA ARG A 111 14.31 -10.95 -12.37
C ARG A 111 13.23 -9.97 -12.78
N ARG A 112 11.98 -10.27 -12.40
CA ARG A 112 10.83 -9.42 -12.70
C ARG A 112 11.02 -7.98 -12.19
N LYS A 113 10.50 -7.04 -12.98
CA LYS A 113 10.39 -5.63 -12.60
C LYS A 113 9.32 -5.48 -11.53
N LEU A 114 9.45 -4.47 -10.66
CA LEU A 114 8.45 -4.19 -9.63
C LEU A 114 7.07 -3.88 -10.22
N SER A 115 7.01 -3.25 -11.40
CA SER A 115 5.76 -2.98 -12.11
C SER A 115 5.02 -4.26 -12.53
N GLU A 116 5.75 -5.33 -12.86
CA GLU A 116 5.17 -6.62 -13.22
C GLU A 116 4.63 -7.33 -11.98
N ILE A 117 5.36 -7.22 -10.86
CA ILE A 117 4.89 -7.71 -9.56
C ILE A 117 3.65 -6.92 -9.12
N ASP A 118 3.64 -5.59 -9.28
CA ASP A 118 2.50 -4.73 -8.97
C ASP A 118 1.27 -5.10 -9.79
N ALA A 119 1.44 -5.49 -11.06
CA ALA A 119 0.34 -5.93 -11.91
C ALA A 119 -0.29 -7.22 -11.37
N VAL A 120 0.52 -8.23 -11.05
CA VAL A 120 0.03 -9.50 -10.49
C VAL A 120 -0.61 -9.30 -9.12
N LEU A 121 0.05 -8.55 -8.23
CA LEU A 121 -0.52 -8.25 -6.91
C LEU A 121 -1.82 -7.45 -7.05
N HIS A 122 -1.93 -6.54 -8.02
CA HIS A 122 -3.14 -5.79 -8.25
C HIS A 122 -4.30 -6.71 -8.62
N GLU A 123 -4.12 -7.64 -9.56
CA GLU A 123 -5.13 -8.64 -9.91
C GLU A 123 -5.54 -9.49 -8.69
N GLN A 124 -4.57 -9.92 -7.89
CA GLN A 124 -4.81 -10.71 -6.68
C GLN A 124 -5.55 -9.94 -5.57
N ARG A 125 -5.44 -8.61 -5.52
CA ARG A 125 -6.17 -7.77 -4.54
C ARG A 125 -7.64 -7.60 -4.92
N LEU A 126 -7.98 -7.62 -6.21
CA LEU A 126 -9.33 -7.32 -6.71
C LEU A 126 -10.22 -8.56 -6.79
N THR A 127 -10.26 -9.34 -5.71
CA THR A 127 -11.12 -10.54 -5.65
C THR A 127 -12.59 -10.16 -5.48
N ASP A 128 -13.50 -11.07 -5.82
CA ASP A 128 -14.92 -10.88 -5.51
C ASP A 128 -15.15 -10.67 -4.01
N ALA A 129 -14.37 -11.33 -3.14
CA ALA A 129 -14.39 -11.10 -1.69
C ALA A 129 -14.04 -9.66 -1.30
N TYR A 130 -13.10 -9.02 -2.01
CA TYR A 130 -12.75 -7.61 -1.82
C TYR A 130 -13.92 -6.67 -2.15
N TYR A 131 -14.76 -7.02 -3.13
CA TYR A 131 -15.94 -6.24 -3.53
C TYR A 131 -17.24 -6.63 -2.80
N LEU A 132 -17.33 -7.83 -2.23
CA LEU A 132 -18.51 -8.29 -1.50
C LEU A 132 -18.75 -7.49 -0.20
N TRP A 133 -17.69 -6.97 0.42
CA TRP A 133 -17.79 -6.22 1.68
C TRP A 133 -18.20 -4.74 1.49
N ASP A 134 -18.07 -4.19 0.28
CA ASP A 134 -18.68 -2.91 -0.11
C ASP A 134 -18.80 -2.86 -1.64
N LYS A 135 -19.99 -3.18 -2.17
CA LYS A 135 -20.27 -3.19 -3.62
C LYS A 135 -19.96 -1.84 -4.30
N ARG A 136 -19.90 -0.74 -3.55
CA ARG A 136 -19.52 0.60 -4.07
C ARG A 136 -18.04 0.72 -4.40
N LYS A 137 -17.19 -0.21 -3.94
CA LYS A 137 -15.75 -0.24 -4.28
C LYS A 137 -15.49 -0.81 -5.68
N ARG A 138 -16.47 -1.46 -6.33
CA ARG A 138 -16.33 -2.03 -7.68
C ARG A 138 -16.19 -0.88 -8.68
N THR A 139 -14.95 -0.53 -9.01
CA THR A 139 -14.66 0.36 -10.13
C THR A 139 -14.91 -0.44 -11.41
N HIS A 140 -16.04 -0.17 -12.06
CA HIS A 140 -16.34 -0.65 -13.40
C HIS A 140 -15.42 0.00 -14.43
#